data_AF-A0A9D4DQD6-F1
#
_entry.id   AF-A0A9D4DQD6-F1
#
_cell.length_a   1.000
_cell.length_b   1.000
_cell.length_c   1.000
_cell.angle_alpha   90.00
_cell.angle_beta   90.00
_cell.angle_gamma   90.00
#
_symmetry.space_group_name_H-M   'P 1'
#
loop_
_entity.id
_entity.type
_entity.pdbx_description
1 polymer ?
#
loop_
_entity_poly.entity_id
_entity_poly.type
_entity_poly.pdbx_seq_one_letter_code
_entity_poly.pdbx_strand_id
1 'polypeptide(L)'
;MQAVHLRLIGNTIPEYTPKRDSERPCVFDLRKGLDSLGLIQLTREMPSFIHLFTPKEPTPVTVKMVTQLMEPHFSEEGSNRRTLESAIYSRFIKYIREAASERRQPVTLGKVLKFVTGTEEKPVLGFSLKPSIHFSENNHFCHPPIHVSTA
;
A
#
# COMPACT_ATOMS: atom_id res chain seq x y z
N MET A 1 36.10 -37.52 0.47
CA MET A 1 35.76 -36.19 1.01
C MET A 1 35.72 -35.21 -0.15
N GLN A 2 34.55 -34.91 -0.71
CA GLN A 2 34.40 -33.85 -1.71
C GLN A 2 33.63 -32.69 -1.07
N ALA A 3 34.29 -31.54 -0.95
CA ALA A 3 33.67 -30.30 -0.54
C ALA A 3 32.94 -29.70 -1.75
N VAL A 4 31.62 -29.61 -1.65
CA VAL A 4 30.78 -28.91 -2.61
C VAL A 4 30.93 -27.42 -2.32
N HIS A 5 31.73 -26.73 -3.13
CA HIS A 5 31.87 -25.28 -3.07
C HIS A 5 30.59 -24.65 -3.65
N LEU A 6 29.65 -24.28 -2.77
CA LEU A 6 28.53 -23.42 -3.10
C LEU A 6 29.09 -22.08 -3.63
N ARG A 7 28.91 -21.83 -4.92
CA ARG A 7 29.14 -20.51 -5.50
C ARG A 7 27.92 -19.66 -5.17
N LEU A 8 28.14 -18.64 -4.35
CA LEU A 8 27.21 -17.54 -4.16
C LEU A 8 26.96 -16.91 -5.54
N ILE A 9 25.71 -16.95 -6.01
CA ILE A 9 25.29 -16.23 -7.20
C ILE A 9 25.37 -14.74 -6.85
N GLY A 10 26.43 -14.09 -7.32
CA GLY A 10 26.57 -12.65 -7.27
C GLY A 10 25.50 -12.03 -8.15
N ASN A 11 24.50 -11.41 -7.53
CA ASN A 11 23.61 -10.47 -8.22
C ASN A 11 24.40 -9.19 -8.50
N THR A 12 25.26 -9.22 -9.51
CA THR A 12 25.83 -8.00 -10.09
C THR A 12 24.73 -7.33 -10.89
N ILE A 13 24.24 -6.19 -10.39
CA ILE A 13 23.43 -5.25 -11.17
C ILE A 13 24.25 -4.95 -12.44
N PRO A 14 23.72 -5.20 -13.65
CA PRO A 14 24.45 -4.82 -14.86
C PRO A 14 24.67 -3.32 -14.80
N GLU A 15 25.94 -2.92 -14.84
CA GLU A 15 26.36 -1.53 -14.89
C GLU A 15 25.85 -0.92 -16.21
N TYR A 16 24.67 -0.32 -16.17
CA TYR A 16 24.06 0.34 -17.31
C TYR A 16 24.80 1.65 -17.55
N THR A 17 25.82 1.61 -18.41
CA THR A 17 26.42 2.81 -18.99
C THR A 17 25.74 3.07 -20.35
N PRO A 18 24.75 3.98 -20.44
CA PRO A 18 24.16 4.30 -21.72
C PRO A 18 25.22 4.93 -22.63
N LYS A 19 25.34 4.42 -23.87
CA LYS A 19 26.02 5.13 -24.95
C LYS A 19 25.27 6.44 -25.13
N ARG A 20 25.97 7.57 -24.95
CA ARG A 20 25.36 8.92 -24.83
C ARG A 20 24.57 9.37 -26.06
N ASP A 21 24.65 8.66 -27.19
CA ASP A 21 24.12 9.09 -28.48
C ASP A 21 22.90 8.30 -29.00
N SER A 22 22.25 7.45 -28.17
CA SER A 22 21.09 6.66 -28.64
C SER A 22 19.93 6.52 -27.64
N GLU A 23 19.74 7.46 -26.72
CA GLU A 23 18.56 7.47 -25.86
C GLU A 23 17.34 8.06 -26.60
N ARG A 24 16.16 7.42 -26.45
CA ARG A 24 14.90 7.98 -26.97
C ARG A 24 14.58 9.29 -26.23
N PRO A 25 13.99 10.32 -26.89
CA PRO A 25 13.71 11.61 -26.26
C PRO A 25 12.96 11.51 -24.92
N CYS A 26 11.93 10.64 -24.83
CA CYS A 26 11.18 10.45 -23.59
C CYS A 26 12.01 9.85 -22.44
N VAL A 27 12.99 9.00 -22.75
CA VAL A 27 13.89 8.41 -21.75
C VAL A 27 14.88 9.46 -21.26
N PHE A 28 15.38 10.30 -22.18
CA PHE A 28 16.25 11.42 -21.84
C PHE A 28 15.54 12.43 -20.93
N ASP A 29 14.31 12.83 -21.26
CA ASP A 29 13.53 13.77 -20.46
C ASP A 29 13.19 13.20 -19.07
N LEU A 30 12.80 11.93 -19.01
CA LEU A 30 12.58 11.24 -17.73
C LEU A 30 13.86 11.20 -16.90
N ARG A 31 15.00 10.85 -17.51
CA ARG A 31 16.29 10.80 -16.83
C ARG A 31 16.69 12.18 -16.31
N LYS A 32 16.52 13.24 -17.11
CA LYS A 32 16.76 14.63 -16.69
C LYS A 32 15.89 15.02 -15.50
N GLY A 33 14.61 14.64 -15.50
CA GLY A 33 13.71 14.84 -14.36
C GLY A 33 14.19 14.11 -13.10
N LEU A 34 14.55 12.82 -13.22
CA LEU A 34 15.06 12.03 -12.10
C LEU A 34 16.40 12.57 -11.57
N ASP A 35 17.27 13.04 -12.45
CA ASP A 35 18.56 13.65 -12.11
C ASP A 35 18.36 14.97 -11.36
N SER A 36 17.39 15.79 -11.78
CA SER A 36 17.04 17.04 -11.09
C SER A 36 16.54 16.84 -9.65
N LEU A 37 16.01 15.66 -9.34
CA LEU A 37 15.60 15.24 -7.99
C LEU A 37 16.72 14.53 -7.22
N GLY A 38 17.91 14.37 -7.81
CA GLY A 38 19.05 13.67 -7.21
C GLY A 38 18.95 12.14 -7.21
N LEU A 39 17.92 11.55 -7.85
CA LEU A 39 17.69 10.10 -7.82
C LEU A 39 18.76 9.31 -8.60
N ILE A 40 19.34 9.92 -9.64
CA ILE A 40 20.43 9.30 -10.41
C ILE A 40 21.73 9.24 -9.58
N GLN A 41 22.01 10.24 -8.75
CA GLN A 41 23.12 10.18 -7.82
C GLN A 41 22.87 9.11 -6.74
N LEU A 42 21.67 9.12 -6.15
CA LEU A 42 21.30 8.19 -5.09
C LEU A 42 21.33 6.72 -5.54
N THR A 43 20.94 6.42 -6.78
CA THR A 43 21.06 5.07 -7.35
C THR A 43 22.51 4.61 -7.55
N ARG A 44 23.46 5.54 -7.75
CA ARG A 44 24.90 5.21 -7.86
C ARG A 44 25.52 4.95 -6.50
N GLU A 45 25.18 5.78 -5.51
CA GLU A 45 25.70 5.65 -4.15
C GLU A 45 25.06 4.48 -3.39
N MET A 46 23.81 4.15 -3.71
CA MET A 46 23.06 3.03 -3.13
C MET A 46 22.41 2.19 -4.25
N PRO A 47 23.14 1.24 -4.84
CA PRO A 47 22.62 0.40 -5.93
C PRO A 47 21.39 -0.42 -5.54
N SER A 48 21.21 -0.70 -4.23
CA SER A 48 20.02 -1.38 -3.72
C SER A 48 18.74 -0.55 -3.85
N PHE A 49 18.81 0.77 -4.08
CA PHE A 49 17.66 1.65 -4.26
C PHE A 49 16.79 1.25 -5.46
N ILE A 50 17.37 0.63 -6.49
CA ILE A 50 16.62 0.17 -7.67
C ILE A 50 15.51 -0.84 -7.32
N HIS A 51 15.66 -1.57 -6.20
CA HIS A 51 14.65 -2.49 -5.72
C HIS A 51 13.36 -1.80 -5.23
N LEU A 52 13.34 -0.47 -5.09
CA LEU A 52 12.10 0.28 -4.82
C LEU A 52 11.26 0.50 -6.08
N PHE A 53 11.89 0.53 -7.26
CA PHE A 53 11.22 0.68 -8.55
C PHE A 53 10.99 -0.64 -9.28
N THR A 54 11.63 -1.71 -8.79
CA THR A 54 11.45 -3.06 -9.34
C THR A 54 10.16 -3.65 -8.78
N PRO A 55 9.21 -4.09 -9.63
CA PRO A 55 8.04 -4.82 -9.16
C PRO A 55 8.48 -6.01 -8.30
N LYS A 56 7.90 -6.15 -7.12
CA LYS A 56 8.11 -7.31 -6.24
C LYS A 56 6.87 -8.17 -6.26
N GLU A 57 7.03 -9.43 -5.85
CA GLU A 57 5.88 -10.27 -5.55
C GLU A 57 4.99 -9.55 -4.51
N PRO A 58 3.69 -9.36 -4.80
CA PRO A 58 2.80 -8.63 -3.93
C PRO A 58 2.78 -9.32 -2.56
N THR A 59 3.10 -8.58 -1.50
CA THR A 59 2.89 -9.11 -0.15
C THR A 59 1.39 -9.26 0.08
N PRO A 60 0.88 -10.46 0.44
CA PRO A 60 -0.55 -10.67 0.56
C PRO A 60 -1.18 -9.70 1.56
N VAL A 61 -2.20 -8.97 1.13
CA VAL A 61 -2.97 -8.08 2.01
C VAL A 61 -3.76 -8.94 2.99
N THR A 62 -3.56 -8.71 4.29
CA THR A 62 -4.24 -9.48 5.35
C THR A 62 -5.35 -8.66 6.00
N VAL A 63 -6.35 -9.34 6.56
CA VAL A 63 -7.41 -8.70 7.36
C VAL A 63 -6.80 -7.86 8.50
N LYS A 64 -5.80 -8.41 9.19
CA LYS A 64 -5.13 -7.72 10.30
C LYS A 64 -4.49 -6.41 9.83
N MET A 65 -3.81 -6.42 8.69
CA MET A 65 -3.20 -5.23 8.12
C MET A 65 -4.25 -4.15 7.82
N VAL A 66 -5.33 -4.50 7.11
CA VAL A 66 -6.40 -3.55 6.73
C VAL A 66 -7.09 -2.97 7.96
N THR A 67 -7.37 -3.81 8.97
CA THR A 67 -8.07 -3.39 10.19
C THR A 67 -7.19 -2.60 11.18
N GLN A 68 -5.87 -2.81 11.19
CA GLN A 68 -4.95 -2.02 12.01
C GLN A 68 -4.49 -0.71 11.32
N LEU A 69 -4.63 -0.65 10.00
CA LEU A 69 -4.29 0.53 9.22
C LEU A 69 -5.31 1.64 9.43
N MET A 70 -6.60 1.29 9.49
CA MET A 70 -7.68 2.27 9.66
C MET A 70 -7.96 2.52 11.13
N GLU A 71 -8.05 3.79 11.51
CA GLU A 71 -8.31 4.22 12.88
C GLU A 71 -9.76 4.72 13.02
N PRO A 72 -10.65 3.97 13.68
CA PRO A 72 -12.03 4.40 13.88
C PRO A 72 -12.12 5.47 14.97
N HIS A 73 -12.67 6.63 14.62
CA HIS A 73 -13.00 7.71 15.55
C HIS A 73 -14.45 7.58 15.96
N PHE A 74 -14.63 7.04 17.15
CA PHE A 74 -15.92 6.87 17.76
C PHE A 74 -16.29 8.06 18.63
N SER A 75 -17.59 8.16 18.89
CA SER A 75 -18.19 9.07 19.85
C SER A 75 -17.88 8.71 21.29
N GLU A 76 -18.21 9.65 22.18
CA GLU A 76 -18.04 9.54 23.62
C GLU A 76 -18.65 8.24 24.18
N GLU A 77 -17.94 7.63 25.13
CA GLU A 77 -18.37 6.42 25.81
C GLU A 77 -19.71 6.62 26.54
N GLY A 78 -20.55 5.60 26.54
CA GLY A 78 -21.88 5.65 27.15
C GLY A 78 -22.96 6.36 26.31
N SER A 79 -22.60 7.00 25.19
CA SER A 79 -23.59 7.57 24.28
C SER A 79 -24.33 6.49 23.47
N ASN A 80 -25.62 6.71 23.18
CA ASN A 80 -26.37 5.86 22.25
C ASN A 80 -25.71 5.82 20.86
N ARG A 81 -25.05 6.93 20.48
CA ARG A 81 -24.30 7.08 19.24
C ARG A 81 -23.12 6.11 19.20
N ARG A 82 -22.34 6.00 20.27
CA ARG A 82 -21.22 5.05 20.35
C ARG A 82 -21.66 3.60 20.17
N THR A 83 -22.79 3.22 20.74
CA THR A 83 -23.35 1.87 20.58
C THR A 83 -23.68 1.58 19.12
N LEU A 84 -24.31 2.52 18.42
CA LEU A 84 -24.62 2.41 16.99
C LEU A 84 -23.35 2.28 16.15
N GLU A 85 -22.39 3.18 16.36
CA GLU A 85 -21.10 3.19 15.65
C GLU A 85 -20.33 1.88 15.85
N SER A 86 -20.33 1.35 17.08
CA SER A 86 -19.68 0.07 17.40
C SER A 86 -20.34 -1.09 16.65
N ALA A 87 -21.67 -1.08 16.51
CA ALA A 87 -22.39 -2.07 15.72
C ALA A 87 -22.07 -1.96 14.22
N ILE A 88 -21.96 -0.73 13.68
CA ILE A 88 -21.58 -0.47 12.28
C ILE A 88 -20.16 -0.94 12.02
N TYR A 89 -19.22 -0.56 12.90
CA TYR A 89 -17.83 -0.99 12.79
C TYR A 89 -17.70 -2.52 12.86
N SER A 90 -18.47 -3.18 13.72
CA SER A 90 -18.51 -4.65 13.78
C SER A 90 -18.97 -5.28 12.46
N ARG A 91 -19.98 -4.68 11.79
CA ARG A 91 -20.41 -5.10 10.45
C ARG A 91 -19.33 -4.85 9.40
N PHE A 92 -18.63 -3.73 9.47
CA PHE A 92 -17.50 -3.43 8.60
C PHE A 92 -16.38 -4.48 8.76
N ILE A 93 -15.98 -4.81 9.99
CA ILE A 93 -14.97 -5.86 10.24
C ILE A 93 -15.42 -7.22 9.69
N LYS A 94 -16.71 -7.56 9.85
CA LYS A 94 -17.28 -8.77 9.24
C LYS A 94 -17.16 -8.73 7.71
N TYR A 95 -17.50 -7.61 7.08
CA TYR A 95 -17.37 -7.42 5.65
C TYR A 95 -15.91 -7.60 5.17
N ILE A 96 -14.92 -7.04 5.87
CA ILE A 96 -13.50 -7.24 5.55
C ILE A 96 -13.12 -8.72 5.59
N ARG A 97 -13.59 -9.48 6.59
CA ARG A 97 -13.34 -10.93 6.70
C ARG A 97 -14.00 -11.71 5.55
N GLU A 98 -15.21 -11.32 5.15
CA GLU A 98 -15.90 -11.94 4.01
C GLU A 98 -15.19 -11.66 2.69
N ALA A 99 -14.69 -10.43 2.48
CA ALA A 99 -13.88 -10.05 1.32
C ALA A 99 -12.54 -10.83 1.28
N ALA A 100 -11.92 -11.07 2.43
CA ALA A 100 -10.72 -11.90 2.55
C ALA A 100 -10.96 -13.37 2.24
N SER A 101 -12.17 -13.87 2.53
CA SER A 101 -12.57 -15.26 2.29
C SER A 101 -13.21 -15.45 0.91
N GLU A 102 -13.12 -14.45 0.03
CA GLU A 102 -13.71 -14.45 -1.32
C GLU A 102 -15.24 -14.64 -1.36
N ARG A 103 -15.93 -14.48 -0.23
CA ARG A 103 -17.40 -14.58 -0.15
C ARG A 103 -18.11 -13.32 -0.64
N ARG A 104 -17.35 -12.29 -1.05
CA ARG A 104 -17.82 -10.98 -1.49
C ARG A 104 -17.24 -10.56 -2.85
N GLN A 105 -17.01 -11.52 -3.75
CA GLN A 105 -16.61 -11.20 -5.11
C GLN A 105 -17.60 -10.21 -5.77
N PRO A 106 -17.11 -9.23 -6.55
CA PRO A 106 -15.72 -9.06 -7.00
C PRO A 106 -14.81 -8.26 -6.05
N VAL A 107 -15.25 -7.97 -4.81
CA VAL A 107 -14.47 -7.17 -3.85
C VAL A 107 -13.46 -8.05 -3.11
N THR A 108 -12.19 -7.69 -3.24
CA THR A 108 -11.04 -8.32 -2.57
C THR A 108 -10.44 -7.39 -1.52
N LEU A 109 -9.62 -7.91 -0.62
CA LEU A 109 -8.88 -7.08 0.34
C LEU A 109 -7.98 -6.04 -0.34
N GLY A 110 -7.34 -6.39 -1.45
CA GLY A 110 -6.53 -5.45 -2.22
C GLY A 110 -7.36 -4.26 -2.75
N LYS A 111 -8.58 -4.52 -3.24
CA LYS A 111 -9.50 -3.44 -3.67
C LYS A 111 -9.94 -2.56 -2.51
N VAL A 112 -10.18 -3.13 -1.33
CA VAL A 112 -10.46 -2.34 -0.13
C VAL A 112 -9.26 -1.48 0.25
N LEU A 113 -8.05 -2.05 0.23
CA LEU A 113 -6.82 -1.31 0.52
C LEU A 113 -6.62 -0.16 -0.47
N LYS A 114 -6.84 -0.40 -1.75
CA LYS A 114 -6.74 0.63 -2.81
C LYS A 114 -7.75 1.73 -2.63
N PHE A 115 -8.99 1.39 -2.29
CA PHE A 115 -10.02 2.38 -2.01
C PHE A 115 -9.58 3.35 -0.90
N VAL A 116 -8.86 2.85 0.10
CA VAL A 116 -8.46 3.62 1.27
C VAL A 116 -7.11 4.33 1.10
N THR A 117 -6.17 3.74 0.35
CA THR A 117 -4.76 4.20 0.29
C THR A 117 -4.27 4.53 -1.11
N GLY A 118 -5.06 4.27 -2.14
CA GLY A 118 -4.66 4.38 -3.54
C GLY A 118 -3.83 3.21 -4.07
N THR A 119 -3.42 2.25 -3.23
CA THR A 119 -2.61 1.09 -3.61
C THR A 119 -3.25 -0.24 -3.21
N GLU A 120 -3.08 -1.26 -4.05
CA GLU A 120 -3.52 -2.65 -3.75
C GLU A 120 -2.48 -3.41 -2.91
N GLU A 121 -1.29 -2.84 -2.74
CA GLU A 121 -0.15 -3.47 -2.10
C GLU A 121 0.41 -2.65 -0.94
N LYS A 122 1.03 -3.34 0.01
CA LYS A 122 1.72 -2.69 1.13
C LYS A 122 3.02 -2.02 0.63
N PRO A 123 3.25 -0.71 0.93
CA PRO A 123 4.52 -0.06 0.65
C PRO A 123 5.69 -0.75 1.39
N VAL A 124 6.88 -0.72 0.80
CA VAL A 124 8.10 -1.35 1.37
C VAL A 124 8.42 -0.82 2.77
N LEU A 125 8.19 0.48 3.00
CA LEU A 125 8.40 1.14 4.30
C LEU A 125 7.16 1.09 5.21
N GLY A 126 6.07 0.47 4.75
CA GLY A 126 4.76 0.53 5.41
C GLY A 126 4.04 1.86 5.20
N PHE A 127 2.89 2.00 5.85
CA PHE A 127 2.09 3.22 5.81
C PHE A 127 2.49 4.14 6.96
N SER A 128 2.93 5.35 6.65
CA SER A 128 3.21 6.41 7.62
C SER A 128 1.93 7.09 8.09
N LEU A 129 1.00 7.34 7.16
CA LEU A 129 -0.31 7.92 7.42
C LEU A 129 -1.34 6.82 7.62
N LYS A 130 -2.13 6.96 8.68
CA LYS A 130 -3.24 6.07 8.99
C LYS A 130 -4.56 6.74 8.60
N PRO A 131 -5.30 6.19 7.63
CA PRO A 131 -6.63 6.64 7.30
C PRO A 131 -7.56 6.54 8.51
N SER A 132 -8.42 7.53 8.71
CA SER A 132 -9.42 7.51 9.77
C SER A 132 -10.80 7.08 9.25
N ILE A 133 -11.58 6.44 10.11
CA ILE A 133 -13.00 6.15 9.88
C ILE A 133 -13.82 7.10 10.75
N HIS A 134 -14.66 7.91 10.09
CA HIS A 134 -15.65 8.77 10.75
C HIS A 134 -17.06 8.27 10.44
N PHE A 135 -17.91 8.30 11.45
CA PHE A 135 -19.32 7.92 11.34
C PHE A 135 -20.17 9.18 11.18
N SER A 136 -20.90 9.30 10.07
CA SER A 136 -21.77 10.45 9.81
C SER A 136 -23.23 10.13 10.10
N GLU A 137 -23.92 11.02 10.84
CA GLU A 137 -25.36 10.94 11.09
C GLU A 137 -26.15 11.43 9.88
N ASN A 138 -26.07 10.72 8.75
CA ASN A 138 -26.90 11.04 7.60
C ASN A 138 -28.25 10.33 7.73
N ASN A 139 -29.26 11.08 8.16
CA ASN A 139 -30.64 10.64 8.42
C ASN A 139 -31.45 10.19 7.18
N HIS A 140 -30.78 9.99 6.03
CA HIS A 140 -31.39 9.58 4.76
C HIS A 140 -31.00 8.18 4.30
N PHE A 141 -30.09 7.50 5.01
CA PHE A 141 -29.73 6.11 4.73
C PHE A 141 -29.91 5.29 6.01
N CYS A 142 -30.53 4.12 5.89
CA CYS A 142 -30.78 3.20 7.01
C CYS A 142 -29.48 2.68 7.68
N HIS A 143 -28.30 3.08 7.17
CA HIS A 143 -26.98 2.85 7.74
C HIS A 143 -26.11 4.11 7.56
N PRO A 144 -25.38 4.59 8.59
CA PRO A 144 -24.37 5.65 8.45
C PRO A 144 -23.31 5.28 7.41
N PRO A 145 -23.05 6.12 6.41
CA PRO A 145 -21.97 5.89 5.46
C PRO A 145 -20.60 6.05 6.15
N ILE A 146 -19.68 5.14 5.86
CA ILE A 146 -18.28 5.24 6.28
C ILE A 146 -17.57 6.17 5.32
N HIS A 147 -17.10 7.32 5.83
CA HIS A 147 -16.21 8.20 5.08
C HIS A 147 -14.76 7.92 5.47
N VAL A 148 -13.93 7.68 4.46
CA VAL A 148 -12.48 7.53 4.59
C VAL A 148 -11.87 8.85 4.15
N SER A 149 -11.14 9.51 5.03
CA SER A 149 -10.40 10.72 4.71
C SER A 149 -8.90 10.44 4.81
N THR A 150 -8.14 10.86 3.80
CA THR A 150 -6.68 10.89 3.82
C THR A 150 -6.27 12.34 4.08
N ALA A 151 -5.58 12.57 5.20
CA ALA A 151 -4.91 13.84 5.49
C ALA A 151 -3.66 14.02 4.61
#